data_AF-A0AA88DHI4-F1
#
_entry.id   AF-A0AA88DHI4-F1
#
_cell.length_a   1.000
_cell.length_b   1.000
_cell.length_c   1.000
_cell.angle_alpha   90.00
_cell.angle_beta   90.00
_cell.angle_gamma   90.00
#
_symmetry.space_group_name_H-M   'P 1'
#
loop_
_entity.id
_entity.type
_entity.pdbx_description
1 polymer ?
#
loop_
_entity_poly.entity_id
_entity_poly.type
_entity_poly.pdbx_seq_one_letter_code
_entity_poly.pdbx_strand_id
1 'polypeptide(L)'
;MPNARKECQLFLNDLINGGDVLVAIGRAYMDCVPTDTVHGIPLGEENVRVTITVPNLKHALLPIPTNEATCIKEVVGGFVAWLKRLVILETSLSQASRGPSHAPDREAEGSK
;
A
#
# COMPACT_ATOMS: atom_id res chain seq x y z
N MET A 1 6.47 18.60 -12.07
CA MET A 1 5.17 17.89 -12.06
C MET A 1 5.26 16.85 -10.97
N PRO A 2 4.48 16.91 -9.87
CA PRO A 2 4.74 16.04 -8.74
C PRO A 2 4.12 14.66 -9.00
N ASN A 3 4.76 13.88 -9.87
CA ASN A 3 4.48 12.46 -10.12
C ASN A 3 4.99 11.61 -8.93
N ALA A 4 4.59 11.95 -7.71
CA ALA A 4 5.13 11.35 -6.50
C ALA A 4 4.54 9.96 -6.28
N ARG A 5 4.98 9.00 -7.10
CA ARG A 5 4.74 7.57 -6.86
C ARG A 5 5.56 7.12 -5.65
N LYS A 6 4.92 6.42 -4.72
CA LYS A 6 5.56 5.89 -3.51
C LYS A 6 5.57 4.38 -3.54
N GLU A 7 6.66 3.79 -3.07
CA GLU A 7 6.74 2.34 -2.89
C GLU A 7 5.76 1.91 -1.81
N CYS A 8 5.07 0.79 -2.08
CA CYS A 8 3.99 0.32 -1.25
C CYS A 8 3.88 -1.19 -1.24
N GLN A 9 3.33 -1.70 -0.14
CA GLN A 9 2.87 -3.07 0.02
C GLN A 9 1.36 -3.12 -0.24
N LEU A 10 0.93 -4.15 -0.98
CA LEU A 10 -0.45 -4.34 -1.40
C LEU A 10 -1.03 -5.57 -0.73
N PHE A 11 -2.15 -5.38 -0.04
CA PHE A 11 -2.82 -6.41 0.72
C PHE A 11 -4.17 -6.77 0.12
N LEU A 12 -4.65 -7.98 0.41
CA LEU A 12 -6.04 -8.38 0.22
C LEU A 12 -6.63 -8.81 1.56
N ASN A 13 -7.92 -8.56 1.75
CA ASN A 13 -8.65 -9.11 2.89
C ASN A 13 -8.79 -10.64 2.69
N ASP A 14 -8.24 -11.42 3.62
CA ASP A 14 -8.48 -12.86 3.69
C ASP A 14 -9.81 -13.09 4.40
N LEU A 15 -10.86 -13.31 3.61
CA LEU A 15 -12.21 -13.54 4.14
C LEU A 15 -12.36 -14.91 4.82
N ILE A 16 -11.44 -15.85 4.58
CA ILE A 16 -11.51 -17.22 5.11
C ILE A 16 -10.83 -17.27 6.48
N ASN A 17 -9.59 -16.79 6.56
CA ASN A 17 -8.80 -16.84 7.79
C ASN A 17 -8.88 -15.56 8.62
N GLY A 18 -9.43 -14.48 8.06
CA GLY A 18 -9.45 -13.16 8.66
C GLY A 18 -8.13 -12.41 8.49
N GLY A 19 -8.23 -11.08 8.44
CA GLY A 19 -7.07 -10.18 8.34
C GLY A 19 -6.66 -9.85 6.91
N ASP A 20 -5.46 -9.26 6.79
CA ASP A 20 -4.92 -8.74 5.54
C ASP A 20 -3.65 -9.51 5.15
N VAL A 21 -3.63 -10.01 3.92
CA VAL A 21 -2.52 -10.81 3.40
C VAL A 21 -1.74 -10.03 2.35
N LEU A 22 -0.42 -9.97 2.49
CA LEU A 22 0.47 -9.33 1.54
C LEU A 22 0.50 -10.12 0.23
N VAL A 23 0.00 -9.52 -0.86
CA VAL A 23 -0.06 -10.17 -2.18
C VAL A 23 0.98 -9.64 -3.16
N ALA A 24 1.45 -8.40 -3.00
CA ALA A 24 2.44 -7.81 -3.90
C ALA A 24 3.15 -6.60 -3.29
N ILE A 25 4.29 -6.24 -3.89
CA ILE A 25 4.96 -4.96 -3.72
C ILE A 25 4.78 -4.15 -5.02
N GLY A 26 4.54 -2.86 -4.86
CA GLY A 26 4.18 -1.99 -5.96
C GLY A 26 4.55 -0.54 -5.74
N ARG A 27 3.94 0.31 -6.59
CA ARG A 27 4.00 1.77 -6.46
C ARG A 27 2.60 2.34 -6.49
N ALA A 28 2.28 3.20 -5.54
CA ALA A 28 1.00 3.89 -5.44
C ALA A 28 1.09 5.33 -5.97
N TYR A 29 0.05 5.78 -6.67
CA TYR A 29 -0.06 7.11 -7.25
C TYR A 29 -1.08 7.92 -6.43
N MET A 30 -0.59 8.64 -5.43
CA MET A 30 -1.44 9.27 -4.40
C MET A 30 -2.13 10.56 -4.86
N ASP A 31 -1.76 11.07 -6.03
CA ASP A 31 -2.29 12.27 -6.67
C ASP A 31 -3.49 11.99 -7.59
N CYS A 32 -4.00 10.76 -7.62
CA CYS A 32 -5.19 10.42 -8.39
C CYS A 32 -6.48 11.03 -7.82
N VAL A 33 -7.35 11.48 -8.72
CA VAL A 33 -8.70 11.98 -8.38
C VAL A 33 -9.76 10.90 -8.65
N PRO A 34 -10.95 10.94 -8.02
CA PRO A 34 -11.98 9.90 -8.17
C PRO A 34 -12.44 9.64 -9.62
N THR A 35 -12.32 10.64 -10.49
CA THR A 35 -12.68 10.54 -11.91
C THR A 35 -11.58 9.93 -12.78
N ASP A 36 -10.36 9.78 -12.26
CA ASP A 36 -9.28 9.11 -12.99
C ASP A 36 -9.65 7.66 -13.24
N THR A 37 -9.34 7.16 -14.43
CA THR A 37 -9.70 5.80 -14.81
C THR A 37 -8.51 4.85 -14.76
N VAL A 38 -8.79 3.58 -14.46
CA VAL A 38 -7.90 2.45 -14.67
C VAL A 38 -8.68 1.43 -15.51
N HIS A 39 -8.14 1.06 -16.68
CA HIS A 39 -8.84 0.24 -17.69
C HIS A 39 -10.24 0.77 -18.06
N GLY A 40 -10.40 2.10 -18.16
CA GLY A 40 -11.67 2.75 -18.51
C GLY A 40 -12.70 2.81 -17.37
N ILE A 41 -12.38 2.29 -16.18
CA ILE A 41 -13.24 2.33 -14.99
C ILE A 41 -12.75 3.44 -14.05
N PRO A 42 -13.62 4.37 -13.61
CA PRO A 42 -13.25 5.40 -12.62
C PRO A 42 -12.80 4.77 -11.30
N LEU A 43 -11.76 5.34 -10.68
CA LEU A 43 -11.24 4.89 -9.38
C LEU A 43 -12.28 5.05 -8.27
N GLY A 44 -13.06 6.13 -8.28
CA GLY A 44 -13.90 6.50 -7.16
C GLY A 44 -13.09 6.98 -5.95
N GLU A 45 -13.76 7.21 -4.83
CA GLU A 45 -13.16 7.88 -3.66
C GLU A 45 -12.22 6.97 -2.87
N GLU A 46 -12.48 5.67 -2.86
CA GLU A 46 -11.80 4.70 -1.97
C GLU A 46 -10.62 3.99 -2.62
N ASN A 47 -10.40 4.18 -3.92
CA ASN A 47 -9.34 3.50 -4.65
C ASN A 47 -8.21 4.44 -5.03
N VAL A 48 -7.05 3.85 -5.23
CA VAL A 48 -5.85 4.48 -5.76
C VAL A 48 -5.31 3.63 -6.90
N ARG A 49 -4.72 4.28 -7.90
CA ARG A 49 -3.99 3.58 -8.95
C ARG A 49 -2.69 3.03 -8.36
N VAL A 50 -2.39 1.77 -8.64
CA VAL A 50 -1.12 1.14 -8.27
C VAL A 50 -0.51 0.40 -9.45
N THR A 51 0.82 0.23 -9.44
CA THR A 51 1.54 -0.67 -10.35
C THR A 51 2.10 -1.84 -9.56
N ILE A 52 1.93 -3.07 -10.05
CA ILE A 52 2.55 -4.26 -9.44
C ILE A 52 3.99 -4.38 -9.93
N THR A 53 4.96 -4.39 -9.01
CA THR A 53 6.38 -4.56 -9.34
C THR A 53 6.85 -5.99 -9.04
N VAL A 54 6.53 -6.49 -7.84
CA VAL A 54 6.94 -7.83 -7.39
C VAL A 54 5.73 -8.58 -6.86
N PRO A 55 5.30 -9.68 -7.51
CA PRO A 55 4.22 -10.50 -6.99
C PRO A 55 4.72 -11.34 -5.80
N ASN A 56 4.04 -11.25 -4.66
CA ASN A 56 4.29 -12.12 -3.50
C ASN A 56 3.41 -13.38 -3.56
N LEU A 57 2.12 -13.22 -3.88
CA LEU A 57 1.16 -14.30 -4.10
C LEU A 57 0.63 -14.26 -5.53
N LYS A 58 1.36 -14.92 -6.44
CA LYS A 58 1.12 -14.88 -7.91
C LYS A 58 -0.31 -15.22 -8.34
N HIS A 59 -0.95 -16.16 -7.64
CA HIS A 59 -2.28 -16.68 -7.98
C HIS A 59 -3.40 -16.05 -7.16
N ALA A 60 -3.10 -15.08 -6.29
CA ALA A 60 -4.14 -14.32 -5.62
C ALA A 60 -5.00 -13.60 -6.66
N LEU A 61 -6.32 -13.62 -6.46
CA LEU A 61 -7.26 -12.96 -7.34
C LEU A 61 -7.18 -11.45 -7.17
N LEU A 62 -7.37 -10.70 -8.26
CA LEU A 62 -7.49 -9.26 -8.18
C LEU A 62 -8.76 -8.88 -7.39
N PRO A 63 -8.70 -7.83 -6.56
CA PRO A 63 -9.88 -7.35 -5.85
C PRO A 63 -10.94 -6.83 -6.83
N ILE A 64 -10.50 -6.30 -7.97
CA ILE A 64 -11.35 -5.93 -9.10
C ILE A 64 -10.76 -6.60 -10.35
N PRO A 65 -11.30 -7.75 -10.78
CA PRO A 65 -10.91 -8.40 -12.03
C PRO A 65 -11.20 -7.51 -13.23
N THR A 66 -10.37 -7.61 -14.26
CA THR A 66 -10.59 -6.95 -15.56
C THR A 66 -10.88 -8.01 -16.63
N ASN A 67 -11.26 -7.58 -17.83
CA ASN A 67 -11.37 -8.46 -18.99
C ASN A 67 -10.01 -9.08 -19.40
N GLU A 68 -8.90 -8.42 -19.07
CA GLU A 68 -7.55 -8.82 -19.46
C GLU A 68 -6.83 -9.65 -18.38
N ALA A 69 -7.19 -9.49 -17.12
CA ALA A 69 -6.50 -10.12 -16.01
C ALA A 69 -7.41 -10.41 -14.80
N THR A 70 -7.14 -11.53 -14.15
CA THR A 70 -7.87 -12.02 -12.97
C THR A 70 -6.97 -12.22 -11.75
N CYS A 71 -5.65 -12.35 -11.93
CA CYS A 71 -4.72 -12.60 -10.83
C CYS A 71 -3.47 -11.71 -10.84
N ILE A 72 -2.76 -11.65 -9.70
CA ILE A 72 -1.61 -10.73 -9.49
C ILE A 72 -0.52 -10.89 -10.57
N LYS A 73 -0.18 -12.12 -10.96
CA LYS A 73 0.89 -12.37 -11.95
C LYS A 73 0.59 -11.78 -13.33
N GLU A 74 -0.69 -11.62 -13.68
CA GLU A 74 -1.12 -11.15 -15.01
C GLU A 74 -1.04 -9.63 -15.15
N VAL A 75 -1.02 -8.90 -14.02
CA VAL A 75 -0.97 -7.43 -13.99
C VAL A 75 0.40 -6.87 -13.57
N VAL A 76 1.44 -7.71 -13.55
CA VAL A 76 2.80 -7.26 -13.26
C VAL A 76 3.23 -6.25 -14.33
N GLY A 77 3.65 -5.05 -13.90
CA GLY A 77 3.98 -3.93 -14.78
C GLY A 77 2.77 -3.13 -15.30
N GLY A 78 1.54 -3.60 -15.04
CA GLY A 78 0.29 -2.92 -15.39
C GLY A 78 -0.25 -2.02 -14.27
N PHE A 79 -1.32 -1.29 -14.59
CA PHE A 79 -2.04 -0.45 -13.62
C PHE A 79 -3.30 -1.14 -13.14
N VAL A 80 -3.50 -1.19 -11.82
CA VAL A 80 -4.74 -1.70 -11.22
C VAL A 80 -5.26 -0.71 -10.18
N ALA A 81 -6.57 -0.74 -9.95
CA ALA A 81 -7.20 -0.03 -8.85
C ALA A 81 -7.05 -0.85 -7.57
N TRP A 82 -6.71 -0.18 -6.46
CA TRP A 82 -6.58 -0.82 -5.15
C TRP A 82 -7.24 0.02 -4.07
N LEU A 83 -7.86 -0.63 -3.09
CA LEU A 83 -8.48 0.06 -1.96
C LEU A 83 -7.40 0.74 -1.11
N LYS A 84 -7.55 2.05 -0.84
CA LYS A 84 -6.57 2.87 -0.12
C LYS A 84 -6.15 2.25 1.22
N ARG A 85 -7.11 1.67 1.96
CA ARG A 85 -6.84 1.01 3.25
C ARG A 85 -5.94 -0.24 3.16
N LEU A 86 -5.87 -0.87 1.98
CA LEU A 86 -5.07 -2.07 1.71
C LEU A 86 -3.73 -1.76 1.03
N VAL A 87 -3.37 -0.48 0.98
CA VAL A 87 -2.10 0.02 0.45
C VAL A 87 -1.28 0.61 1.60
N ILE A 88 -0.18 -0.05 1.96
CA ILE A 88 0.71 0.44 3.01
C ILE A 88 1.95 1.05 2.35
N LEU A 89 2.13 2.35 2.53
CA LEU A 89 3.30 3.07 2.01
C LEU A 89 4.52 2.80 2.90
N GLU A 90 5.71 2.60 2.31
CA GLU A 90 6.92 2.34 3.10
C GLU A 90 7.24 3.45 4.10
N THR A 91 6.97 4.71 3.75
CA THR A 91 7.18 5.85 4.67
C THR A 91 6.36 5.72 5.95
N SER A 92 5.21 5.05 5.92
CA SER A 92 4.35 4.84 7.08
C SER A 92 4.92 3.79 8.05
N LEU A 93 5.68 2.81 7.56
CA LEU A 93 6.30 1.78 8.40
C LEU A 93 7.46 2.33 9.26
N SER A 94 8.15 3.36 8.75
CA SER A 94 9.24 4.02 9.46
C SER A 94 8.82 4.97 10.59
N GLN A 95 7.55 5.40 10.65
CA GLN A 95 7.05 6.24 11.75
C GLN A 95 6.44 5.43 12.90
N ALA A 96 5.93 4.22 12.63
CA ALA A 96 5.35 3.35 13.66
C ALA A 96 6.38 2.67 14.57
N SER A 97 7.66 2.65 14.18
CA SER A 97 8.75 1.99 14.91
C SER A 97 9.59 2.93 15.79
N ARG A 98 9.29 4.24 15.82
CA ARG A 98 9.87 5.18 16.79
C ARG A 98 8.92 5.35 17.98
N GLY A 99 8.92 4.37 18.88
CA GLY A 99 8.33 4.56 20.20
C GLY A 99 8.98 5.77 20.92
N PRO A 100 8.26 6.46 21.82
CA PRO A 100 8.87 7.52 22.62
C PRO A 100 9.98 6.91 23.47
N SER A 101 11.23 7.25 23.17
CA SER A 101 12.36 6.88 24.02
C SER A 101 12.26 7.70 25.30
N HIS A 102 11.66 7.08 26.32
CA HIS A 102 11.74 7.52 27.69
C HIS A 102 13.20 7.33 28.14
N ALA A 103 13.93 8.44 28.30
CA ALA A 103 15.17 8.43 29.07
C ALA A 103 14.82 8.74 30.54
N PRO A 104 15.38 8.00 31.51
CA PRO A 104 15.08 8.19 32.93
C PRO A 104 15.74 9.47 33.46
N ASP A 105 15.05 10.13 34.39
CA ASP A 105 15.58 11.19 35.23
C ASP A 105 16.89 10.74 35.90
N ARG A 106 17.94 11.56 35.75
CA ARG A 106 19.10 11.53 36.63
C ARG A 106 19.34 12.92 37.18
N GLU A 107 18.72 13.16 38.34
CA GLU A 107 19.32 14.03 39.36
C GLU A 107 20.68 13.43 39.76
N ALA A 108 21.74 14.20 39.56
CA ALA A 108 22.88 14.33 40.47
C ALA A 108 23.95 15.23 39.82
N GLU A 109 24.01 16.49 40.24
CA GLU A 109 25.30 17.15 40.44
C GLU A 109 25.25 17.89 41.78
N GLY A 110 26.15 17.48 42.68
CA GLY A 110 26.38 18.14 43.95
C GLY A 110 27.58 19.10 43.89
N SER A 111 27.62 19.95 44.92
CA SER A 111 28.78 20.68 45.44
C SER A 111 29.47 21.72 44.54
N LYS A 112 29.24 22.99 44.89
CA LYS A 112 30.26 23.78 45.59
C LYS A 112 29.62 24.86 46.46
#